data_AF-A0A2T2Z9F0-F1
#
_entry.id   AF-A0A2T2Z9F0-F1
#
_cell.length_a   1.000
_cell.length_b   1.000
_cell.length_c   1.000
_cell.angle_alpha   90.00
_cell.angle_beta   90.00
_cell.angle_gamma   90.00
#
_symmetry.space_group_name_H-M   'P 1'
#
loop_
_entity.id
_entity.type
_entity.pdbx_description
1 polymer ?
#
loop_
_entity_poly.entity_id
_entity_poly.type
_entity_poly.pdbx_seq_one_letter_code
_entity_poly.pdbx_strand_id
1 'polypeptide(L)'
;RRLHGIGHQRHAVPGGALAGGTATQLQCLRWAVHECGVNLVDAVRAAAATPAAAIGATAVGDLRPGMSADVLVVDSDLELRAVLRRGQWLR
;
A
#
# COMPACT_ATOMS: atom_id res chain seq x y z
N ARG A 1 -18.25 16.42 -11.24
CA ARG A 1 -17.31 15.92 -10.20
C ARG A 1 -16.36 14.95 -10.87
N ARG A 2 -15.13 15.37 -11.15
CA ARG A 2 -14.14 14.56 -11.88
C ARG A 2 -13.40 13.71 -10.84
N LEU A 3 -13.53 12.38 -10.91
CA LEU A 3 -12.75 11.47 -10.09
C LEU A 3 -11.28 11.58 -10.56
N HIS A 4 -10.43 12.24 -9.78
CA HIS A 4 -8.99 12.12 -9.97
C HIS A 4 -8.59 10.72 -9.48
N GLY A 5 -8.59 9.77 -10.41
CA GLY A 5 -8.13 8.42 -10.14
C GLY A 5 -6.61 8.40 -9.91
N ILE A 6 -6.15 7.49 -9.07
CA ILE A 6 -4.78 6.95 -9.09
C ILE A 6 -4.30 6.80 -10.54
N GLY A 7 -3.09 7.28 -10.86
CA GLY A 7 -2.55 7.23 -12.23
C GLY A 7 -2.62 5.83 -12.83
N HIS A 8 -3.66 5.56 -13.62
CA HIS A 8 -3.99 4.22 -14.09
C HIS A 8 -3.60 4.10 -15.57
N GLN A 9 -2.58 3.29 -15.86
CA GLN A 9 -2.43 2.74 -17.20
C GLN A 9 -3.49 1.63 -17.30
N ARG A 10 -4.61 1.94 -17.98
CA ARG A 10 -5.71 1.01 -18.22
C ARG A 10 -5.40 0.18 -19.46
N HIS A 11 -5.00 -1.08 -19.29
CA HIS A 11 -5.03 -2.03 -20.40
C HIS A 11 -6.46 -2.61 -20.49
N ALA A 12 -7.26 -2.06 -21.39
CA ALA A 12 -8.58 -2.59 -21.70
C ALA A 12 -8.43 -3.78 -22.66
N VAL A 13 -8.90 -4.95 -22.26
CA VAL A 13 -9.05 -6.11 -23.16
C VAL A 13 -10.33 -5.90 -23.97
N PRO A 14 -10.41 -6.31 -25.25
CA PRO A 14 -11.66 -6.25 -26.02
C PRO A 14 -12.79 -6.94 -25.23
N GLY A 15 -13.82 -6.17 -24.85
CA GLY A 15 -14.92 -6.63 -24.00
C GLY A 15 -15.15 -5.83 -22.71
N GLY A 16 -14.35 -4.81 -22.41
CA GLY A 16 -14.59 -3.90 -21.28
C GLY A 16 -14.18 -4.45 -19.90
N ALA A 17 -13.52 -5.60 -19.86
CA ALA A 17 -12.93 -6.14 -18.64
C ALA A 17 -11.71 -5.28 -18.22
N LEU A 18 -11.66 -4.90 -16.95
CA LEU A 18 -10.50 -4.27 -16.35
C LEU A 18 -9.45 -5.35 -16.07
N ALA A 19 -8.40 -5.40 -16.89
CA ALA A 19 -7.26 -6.28 -16.66
C ALA A 19 -6.32 -5.66 -15.60
N GLY A 20 -6.76 -5.62 -14.35
CA GLY A 20 -5.96 -5.25 -13.19
C GLY A 20 -5.49 -3.78 -13.13
N GLY A 21 -5.08 -3.37 -11.93
CA GLY A 21 -4.46 -2.06 -11.66
C GLY A 21 -2.96 -2.08 -11.88
N THR A 22 -2.38 -1.00 -12.42
CA THR A 22 -0.91 -0.79 -12.43
C THR A 22 -0.42 -0.01 -11.22
N ALA A 23 -1.33 0.37 -10.32
CA ALA A 23 -0.99 1.16 -9.14
C ALA A 23 -0.19 0.34 -8.14
N THR A 24 0.82 0.94 -7.54
CA THR A 24 1.54 0.34 -6.42
C THR A 24 0.71 0.43 -5.14
N GLN A 25 0.98 -0.45 -4.17
CA GLN A 25 0.27 -0.43 -2.89
C GLN A 25 0.42 0.93 -2.17
N LEU A 26 1.59 1.58 -2.27
CA LEU A 26 1.81 2.90 -1.67
C LEU A 26 0.99 4.00 -2.36
N GLN A 27 0.81 3.93 -3.69
CA GLN A 27 -0.08 4.84 -4.41
C GLN A 27 -1.55 4.66 -3.97
N CYS A 28 -1.99 3.41 -3.79
CA CYS A 28 -3.33 3.12 -3.28
C CYS A 28 -3.52 3.64 -1.86
N LEU A 29 -2.54 3.44 -0.98
CA LEU A 29 -2.59 3.94 0.40
C LEU A 29 -2.66 5.47 0.43
N ARG A 30 -1.82 6.16 -0.35
CA ARG A 30 -1.84 7.62 -0.45
C ARG A 30 -3.19 8.14 -0.93
N TRP A 31 -3.74 7.54 -1.98
CA TRP A 31 -5.04 7.94 -2.52
C TRP A 31 -6.18 7.68 -1.54
N ALA A 32 -6.17 6.55 -0.83
CA ALA A 32 -7.16 6.25 0.19
C ALA A 32 -7.18 7.33 1.28
N VAL A 33 -6.01 7.79 1.70
CA VAL A 33 -5.89 8.83 2.74
C VAL A 33 -6.29 10.21 2.21
N HIS A 34 -5.69 10.68 1.12
CA HIS A 34 -5.87 12.08 0.68
C HIS A 34 -7.13 12.32 -0.15
N GLU A 35 -7.50 11.38 -1.03
CA GLU A 35 -8.62 11.57 -1.96
C GLU A 35 -9.92 10.97 -1.44
N CYS A 36 -9.84 9.88 -0.67
CA CYS A 36 -11.01 9.23 -0.09
C CYS A 36 -11.28 9.59 1.37
N GLY A 37 -10.34 10.28 2.03
CA GLY A 37 -10.49 10.69 3.43
C GLY A 37 -10.49 9.54 4.44
N VAL A 38 -9.91 8.38 4.08
CA VAL A 38 -9.74 7.27 5.01
C VAL A 38 -8.70 7.66 6.07
N ASN A 39 -8.98 7.35 7.34
CA ASN A 39 -8.02 7.59 8.42
C ASN A 39 -6.70 6.85 8.13
N LEU A 40 -5.56 7.52 8.34
CA LEU A 40 -4.24 6.96 8.05
C LEU A 40 -4.00 5.60 8.74
N VAL A 41 -4.40 5.45 10.01
CA VAL A 41 -4.21 4.20 10.76
C VAL A 41 -5.02 3.07 10.12
N ASP A 42 -6.25 3.34 9.71
CA ASP A 42 -7.11 2.35 9.07
C ASP A 42 -6.60 1.96 7.69
N ALA A 43 -6.12 2.93 6.91
CA ALA A 43 -5.50 2.69 5.61
C ALA A 43 -4.23 1.84 5.72
N VAL A 44 -3.37 2.11 6.71
CA VAL A 44 -2.17 1.31 6.99
C VAL A 44 -2.54 -0.11 7.44
N ARG A 45 -3.53 -0.27 8.32
CA ARG A 45 -4.03 -1.59 8.74
C ARG A 45 -4.54 -2.40 7.54
N ALA A 46 -5.34 -1.77 6.68
CA ALA A 46 -5.85 -2.37 5.46
C ALA A 46 -4.75 -2.77 4.47
N ALA A 47 -3.64 -2.02 4.43
CA ALA A 47 -2.51 -2.30 3.53
C ALA A 47 -1.49 -3.30 4.10
N ALA A 48 -1.47 -3.55 5.42
CA ALA A 48 -0.45 -4.36 6.07
C ALA A 48 -1.05 -5.50 6.93
N ALA A 49 -1.63 -5.17 8.09
CA ALA A 49 -2.10 -6.15 9.06
C ALA A 49 -3.24 -7.03 8.52
N THR A 50 -4.20 -6.42 7.82
CA THR A 50 -5.36 -7.13 7.27
C THR A 50 -4.97 -8.21 6.26
N PRO A 51 -4.18 -7.93 5.20
CA PRO A 51 -3.76 -8.99 4.27
C PRO A 51 -2.84 -10.03 4.92
N ALA A 52 -1.96 -9.63 5.86
CA ALA A 52 -1.14 -10.58 6.60
C ALA A 52 -1.99 -11.58 7.41
N ALA A 53 -3.00 -11.08 8.12
CA ALA A 53 -3.95 -11.92 8.85
C ALA A 53 -4.77 -12.82 7.91
N ALA A 54 -5.24 -12.28 6.78
CA ALA A 54 -6.04 -13.02 5.81
C ALA A 54 -5.32 -14.24 5.22
N ILE A 55 -3.99 -14.18 5.08
CA ILE A 55 -3.17 -15.28 4.57
C ILE A 55 -2.44 -16.08 5.68
N GLY A 56 -2.65 -15.75 6.96
CA GLY A 56 -1.99 -16.41 8.08
C GLY A 56 -0.49 -16.10 8.20
N ALA A 57 -0.02 -14.98 7.65
CA ALA A 57 1.38 -14.57 7.76
C ALA A 57 1.64 -13.94 9.14
N THR A 58 2.26 -14.69 10.04
CA THR A 58 2.47 -14.29 11.44
C THR A 58 3.71 -13.42 11.67
N ALA A 59 4.66 -13.42 10.73
CA ALA A 59 5.93 -12.72 10.86
C ALA A 59 5.92 -11.28 10.30
N VAL A 60 4.82 -10.81 9.72
CA VAL A 60 4.70 -9.52 9.01
C VAL A 60 3.34 -8.86 9.28
N GLY A 61 3.16 -7.62 8.81
CA GLY A 61 1.90 -6.89 8.88
C GLY A 61 1.77 -5.96 10.09
N ASP A 62 2.78 -5.94 10.97
CA ASP A 62 2.81 -5.07 12.14
C ASP A 62 4.26 -4.79 12.58
N LEU A 63 4.47 -3.70 13.33
CA LEU A 63 5.77 -3.23 13.78
C LEU A 63 5.90 -3.43 15.30
N ARG A 64 6.28 -4.65 15.68
CA ARG A 64 6.49 -5.05 17.08
C ARG A 64 7.73 -5.95 17.23
N PRO A 65 8.36 -5.98 18.42
CA PRO A 65 9.46 -6.89 18.68
C PRO A 65 9.11 -8.35 18.33
N GLY A 66 10.05 -9.06 17.70
CA GLY A 66 9.87 -10.45 17.26
C GLY A 66 9.28 -10.63 15.86
N MET A 67 8.84 -9.56 15.20
CA MET A 67 8.38 -9.60 13.81
C MET A 67 9.51 -9.29 12.81
N SER A 68 9.29 -9.59 11.54
CA SER A 68 10.22 -9.22 10.47
C SER A 68 10.31 -7.70 10.38
N ALA A 69 11.52 -7.17 10.30
CA ALA A 69 11.77 -5.74 10.11
C ALA A 69 11.58 -5.34 8.63
N ASP A 70 10.35 -5.47 8.14
CA ASP A 70 9.87 -5.00 6.84
C ASP A 70 9.12 -3.68 7.04
N VAL A 71 9.74 -2.56 6.67
CA VAL A 71 9.26 -1.21 6.96
C VAL A 71 9.39 -0.31 5.73
N LEU A 72 8.33 0.44 5.43
CA LEU A 72 8.38 1.59 4.54
C LEU A 72 8.49 2.86 5.38
N VAL A 73 9.52 3.66 5.11
CA VAL A 73 9.64 5.01 5.69
C VAL A 73 9.10 5.99 4.65
N VAL A 74 8.11 6.77 5.06
CA VAL A 74 7.46 7.75 4.20
C VAL A 74 7.48 9.14 4.86
N ASP A 75 7.34 10.20 4.06
CA ASP A 75 7.12 11.55 4.59
C ASP A 75 5.63 11.84 4.82
N SER A 76 5.31 13.10 5.16
CA SER A 76 3.94 13.55 5.46
C SER A 76 2.99 13.46 4.26
N ASP A 77 3.52 13.46 3.04
CA ASP A 77 2.76 13.31 1.80
C ASP A 77 2.67 11.84 1.36
N LEU A 78 3.14 10.92 2.22
CA LEU A 78 3.20 9.49 1.98
C LEU A 78 4.09 9.15 0.78
N GLU A 79 5.13 9.96 0.51
CA GLU A 79 6.19 9.65 -0.46
C GLU A 79 7.25 8.74 0.15
N LEU A 80 7.71 7.76 -0.64
CA LEU A 80 8.70 6.80 -0.17
C LEU A 80 10.05 7.49 0.05
N ARG A 81 10.62 7.31 1.25
CA ARG A 81 11.95 7.81 1.62
C ARG A 81 12.97 6.69 1.72
N ALA A 82 12.57 5.54 2.26
CA ALA A 82 13.42 4.37 2.37
C ALA A 82 12.60 3.08 2.55
N VAL A 83 13.22 1.96 2.21
CA VAL A 83 12.68 0.62 2.46
C VAL A 83 13.67 -0.16 3.31
N LEU A 84 13.19 -0.67 4.43
CA LEU A 84 13.87 -1.69 5.22
C LEU A 84 13.21 -3.03 4.90
N ARG A 85 13.97 -4.02 4.45
CA ARG A 85 13.48 -5.37 4.20
C ARG A 85 14.28 -6.36 5.02
N ARG A 86 13.61 -7.09 5.91
CA ARG A 86 14.21 -8.04 6.85
C ARG A 86 15.41 -7.45 7.58
N GLY A 87 15.30 -6.19 7.99
CA GLY A 87 16.36 -5.47 8.72
C GLY A 87 17.50 -4.94 7.86
N GLN A 88 17.41 -5.03 6.52
CA GLN A 88 18.39 -4.49 5.60
C GLN A 88 17.80 -3.32 4.81
N TRP A 89 18.51 -2.19 4.79
CA TRP A 89 18.15 -1.06 3.95
C TRP A 89 18.37 -1.41 2.49
N LEU A 90 17.34 -1.22 1.67
CA LEU A 90 17.45 -1.36 0.22
C LEU A 90 18.11 -0.11 -0.38
N ARG A 91 18.97 -0.31 -1.36
CA ARG A 91 19.62 0.76 -2.15
C ARG A 91 18.78 1.12 -3.37
#